data_AF-V5HFB5-F1
#
_entry.id   AF-V5HFB5-F1
#
_cell.length_a   1.000
_cell.length_b   1.000
_cell.length_c   1.000
_cell.angle_alpha   90.00
_cell.angle_beta   90.00
_cell.angle_gamma   90.00
#
_symmetry.space_group_name_H-M   'P 1'
#
loop_
_entity.id
_entity.type
_entity.pdbx_description
1 polymer ?
#
loop_
_entity_poly.entity_id
_entity_poly.type
_entity_poly.pdbx_seq_one_letter_code
_entity_poly.pdbx_strand_id
1 'polypeptide(L)'
;MRSHFLLTGRGNTLTSYAASMLVVCWLQRCARPPVLPTPEQMMARHAESGGETCEVEGRECGYIVKGEPCKVPTENRQTLAELVRGFFDFCASLNFDTHVVCLRTAELVERGVFYKELRKTPEWKHFRDGPMVIQDPLNLGHNVAASASLELAQKLAASCTLAAEDMAGGPVGVADLLQAPLAKRLVERSVGSDVHRARIRMSGPELVHYPSALVWAREVCSILLQLLIAYRIDYKVAYREKEAASTPIADPSPYANSSTNVNPSLIADSSCNVNPSTNVDPSPNVGPLGNANPSTNTESSPNGDEVAPLDSSTVRPAPASGIANDFVSDDAASTRSRGRTLLVVECHPIKRTWTLRRRVSVEARAKAFDPDPLTVEKTMSDLSWDLADQVDKALDFELRLTELDGQNGLLALDVTPEKRGYSHTFRTMAQAFFDQKALSQLVRFYTLPDQS
;
A
#
# COMPACT_ATOMS: atom_id res chain seq x y z
N MET A 1 29.11 -11.58 5.20
CA MET A 1 28.17 -12.01 6.27
C MET A 1 26.98 -12.71 5.63
N ARG A 2 26.71 -13.97 5.98
CA ARG A 2 25.53 -14.70 5.49
C ARG A 2 24.29 -14.07 6.14
N SER A 3 23.52 -13.32 5.36
CA SER A 3 22.18 -12.89 5.78
C SER A 3 21.34 -14.16 5.99
N HIS A 4 21.06 -14.49 7.25
CA HIS A 4 20.14 -15.58 7.56
C HIS A 4 18.76 -15.18 7.00
N PHE A 5 18.18 -16.04 6.16
CA PHE A 5 16.84 -15.91 5.59
C PHE A 5 15.77 -16.09 6.68
N LEU A 6 15.72 -15.17 7.64
CA LEU A 6 14.81 -15.23 8.77
C LEU A 6 13.51 -14.53 8.41
N LEU A 7 12.42 -15.30 8.38
CA LEU A 7 11.07 -14.76 8.22
C LEU A 7 10.54 -14.19 9.55
N THR A 8 11.04 -14.68 10.69
CA THR A 8 10.64 -14.25 12.04
C THR A 8 11.83 -13.75 12.85
N GLY A 9 11.63 -12.75 13.72
CA GLY A 9 12.73 -12.19 14.53
C GLY A 9 12.53 -10.72 14.95
N ARG A 10 13.64 -10.02 15.23
CA ARG A 10 13.65 -8.57 15.50
C ARG A 10 13.91 -7.77 14.21
N GLY A 11 13.27 -6.61 14.06
CA GLY A 11 13.47 -5.69 12.94
C GLY A 11 12.42 -5.86 11.84
N ASN A 12 12.84 -5.83 10.57
CA ASN A 12 11.98 -5.96 9.37
C ASN A 12 11.48 -7.39 9.11
N THR A 13 11.23 -8.16 10.18
CA THR A 13 10.79 -9.56 10.17
C THR A 13 9.41 -9.69 10.80
N LEU A 14 8.73 -10.81 10.58
CA LEU A 14 7.44 -11.09 11.19
C LEU A 14 7.63 -11.36 12.69
N THR A 15 6.78 -10.82 13.55
CA THR A 15 6.77 -11.23 14.95
C THR A 15 6.21 -12.65 15.07
N SER A 16 6.62 -13.41 16.09
CA SER A 16 6.04 -14.74 16.34
C SER A 16 4.52 -14.68 16.53
N TYR A 17 4.03 -13.57 17.07
CA TYR A 17 2.60 -13.29 17.18
C TYR A 17 1.94 -13.16 15.80
N ALA A 18 2.43 -12.29 14.93
CA ALA A 18 1.90 -12.13 13.57
C ALA A 18 2.00 -13.41 12.73
N ALA A 19 3.07 -14.20 12.90
CA ALA A 19 3.20 -15.53 12.28
C ALA A 19 2.10 -16.48 12.76
N SER A 20 1.85 -16.51 14.08
CA SER A 20 0.79 -17.32 14.67
C SER A 20 -0.59 -16.89 14.17
N MET A 21 -0.80 -15.59 13.97
CA MET A 21 -2.06 -15.06 13.43
C MET A 21 -2.34 -15.54 12.00
N LEU A 22 -1.32 -15.71 11.15
CA LEU A 22 -1.51 -16.34 9.82
C LEU A 22 -1.89 -17.82 9.93
N VAL A 23 -1.27 -18.55 10.85
CA VAL A 23 -1.60 -19.96 11.10
C VAL A 23 -3.05 -20.09 11.61
N VAL A 24 -3.44 -19.25 12.57
CA VAL A 24 -4.81 -19.20 13.10
C VAL A 24 -5.80 -18.89 11.97
N CYS A 25 -5.51 -17.88 11.14
CA CYS A 25 -6.37 -17.54 10.01
C CYS A 25 -6.51 -18.71 9.02
N TRP A 26 -5.42 -19.39 8.67
CA TRP A 26 -5.46 -20.60 7.82
C TRP A 26 -6.39 -21.68 8.40
N LEU A 27 -6.25 -21.96 9.69
CA LEU A 27 -7.03 -22.98 10.40
C LEU A 27 -8.51 -22.60 10.55
N GLN A 28 -8.85 -21.32 10.64
CA GLN A 28 -10.22 -20.82 10.69
C GLN A 28 -10.87 -20.79 9.30
N ARG A 29 -10.13 -20.29 8.30
CA ARG A 29 -10.69 -19.89 7.02
C ARG A 29 -10.60 -20.97 5.97
N CYS A 30 -9.50 -21.69 5.88
CA CYS A 30 -9.14 -22.40 4.65
C CYS A 30 -8.96 -23.90 4.86
N ALA A 31 -8.60 -24.33 6.07
CA ALA A 31 -8.79 -25.72 6.46
C ALA A 31 -10.30 -26.07 6.37
N ARG A 32 -10.59 -27.23 5.79
CA ARG A 32 -11.97 -27.65 5.49
C ARG A 32 -12.22 -29.07 5.97
N PRO A 33 -13.20 -29.27 6.87
CA PRO A 33 -13.91 -28.27 7.70
C PRO A 33 -12.98 -27.35 8.53
N PRO A 34 -13.40 -26.15 8.96
CA PRO A 34 -12.57 -25.28 9.82
C PRO A 34 -12.05 -26.01 11.07
N VAL A 35 -10.77 -25.85 11.37
CA VAL A 35 -10.13 -26.45 12.57
C VAL A 35 -10.40 -25.61 13.81
N LEU A 36 -10.41 -24.28 13.66
CA LEU A 36 -10.64 -23.33 14.76
C LEU A 36 -11.89 -22.48 14.48
N PRO A 37 -12.72 -22.14 15.50
CA PRO A 37 -13.74 -21.12 15.36
C PRO A 37 -13.12 -19.72 15.23
N THR A 38 -13.89 -18.76 14.71
CA THR A 38 -13.48 -17.35 14.70
C THR A 38 -13.72 -16.69 16.06
N PRO A 39 -12.97 -15.64 16.43
CA PRO A 39 -13.24 -14.87 17.64
C PRO A 39 -14.68 -14.35 17.70
N GLU A 40 -15.23 -13.89 16.58
CA GLU A 40 -16.62 -13.45 16.48
C GLU A 40 -17.63 -14.56 16.82
N GLN A 41 -17.41 -15.78 16.29
CA GLN A 41 -18.25 -16.94 16.64
C GLN A 41 -18.14 -17.31 18.12
N MET A 42 -16.95 -17.16 18.71
CA MET A 42 -16.74 -17.43 20.12
C MET A 42 -17.44 -16.37 21.00
N MET A 43 -17.38 -15.08 20.62
CA MET A 43 -18.06 -13.99 21.31
C MET A 43 -19.59 -14.17 21.26
N ALA A 44 -20.14 -14.48 20.08
CA ALA A 44 -21.57 -14.74 19.91
C ALA A 44 -22.05 -15.88 20.83
N ARG A 45 -21.33 -16.99 20.88
CA ARG A 45 -21.68 -18.14 21.74
C ARG A 45 -21.57 -17.82 23.22
N HIS A 46 -20.57 -17.02 23.60
CA HIS A 46 -20.40 -16.56 24.98
C HIS A 46 -21.61 -15.73 25.42
N ALA A 47 -22.05 -14.79 24.56
CA ALA A 47 -23.24 -13.99 24.78
C ALA A 47 -24.53 -14.86 24.86
N GLU A 48 -24.71 -15.80 23.93
CA GLU A 48 -25.84 -16.74 23.92
C GLU A 48 -25.91 -17.61 25.20
N SER A 49 -24.74 -17.94 25.77
CA SER A 49 -24.63 -18.73 27.00
C SER A 49 -24.83 -17.92 28.28
N GLY A 50 -25.20 -16.63 28.17
CA GLY A 50 -25.34 -15.72 29.31
C GLY A 50 -24.01 -15.33 29.95
N GLY A 51 -22.91 -15.44 29.20
CA GLY A 51 -21.58 -15.07 29.67
C GLY A 51 -21.46 -13.58 29.93
N GLU A 52 -20.71 -13.20 30.97
CA GLU A 52 -20.49 -11.80 31.32
C GLU A 52 -19.73 -11.06 30.21
N THR A 53 -20.15 -9.82 29.93
CA THR A 53 -19.41 -8.95 29.03
C THR A 53 -18.03 -8.64 29.65
N CYS A 54 -16.98 -8.76 28.83
CA CYS A 54 -15.62 -8.43 29.26
C CYS A 54 -15.04 -7.44 28.26
N GLU A 55 -14.72 -6.24 28.75
CA GLU A 55 -14.05 -5.21 27.98
C GLU A 55 -12.71 -4.86 28.60
N VAL A 56 -11.68 -4.78 27.75
CA VAL A 56 -10.33 -4.34 28.16
C VAL A 56 -9.92 -3.21 27.24
N GLU A 57 -9.67 -2.02 27.79
CA GLU A 57 -9.38 -0.80 27.02
C GLU A 57 -10.46 -0.46 25.98
N GLY A 58 -11.74 -0.65 26.32
CA GLY A 58 -12.87 -0.42 25.41
C GLY A 58 -12.98 -1.43 24.27
N ARG A 59 -12.28 -2.57 24.37
CA ARG A 59 -12.32 -3.65 23.38
C ARG A 59 -13.03 -4.85 23.95
N GLU A 60 -13.99 -5.38 23.20
CA GLU A 60 -14.68 -6.61 23.56
C GLU A 60 -13.72 -7.81 23.53
N CYS A 61 -13.57 -8.43 24.69
CA CYS A 61 -12.74 -9.60 24.95
C CYS A 61 -13.57 -10.78 25.53
N GLY A 62 -14.90 -10.63 25.57
CA GLY A 62 -15.86 -11.59 26.13
C GLY A 62 -16.02 -12.85 25.28
N TYR A 63 -15.04 -13.73 25.28
CA TYR A 63 -15.12 -15.07 24.68
C TYR A 63 -14.23 -16.11 25.38
N ILE A 64 -13.63 -15.72 26.50
CA ILE A 64 -12.81 -16.60 27.35
C ILE A 64 -13.72 -17.18 28.44
N VAL A 65 -14.25 -18.38 28.22
CA VAL A 65 -14.76 -19.18 29.34
C VAL A 65 -13.53 -19.61 30.15
N LYS A 66 -13.24 -18.90 31.24
CA LYS A 66 -12.05 -19.13 32.06
C LYS A 66 -12.03 -20.59 32.54
N GLY A 67 -11.09 -21.38 32.00
CA GLY A 67 -10.83 -22.75 32.45
C GLY A 67 -11.55 -23.87 31.69
N GLU A 68 -12.41 -23.57 30.71
CA GLU A 68 -13.04 -24.62 29.89
C GLU A 68 -12.47 -24.61 28.45
N PRO A 69 -11.97 -25.74 27.94
CA PRO A 69 -11.64 -25.88 26.53
C PRO A 69 -12.88 -25.56 25.68
N CYS A 70 -12.68 -24.86 24.57
CA CYS A 70 -13.75 -24.65 23.60
C CYS A 70 -14.29 -26.03 23.16
N LYS A 71 -15.49 -26.41 23.62
CA LYS A 71 -16.13 -27.72 23.38
C LYS A 71 -16.67 -27.85 21.95
N VAL A 72 -16.06 -27.19 20.98
CA VAL A 72 -16.48 -27.25 19.58
C VAL A 72 -15.55 -28.22 18.86
N PRO A 73 -15.85 -29.53 18.87
CA PRO A 73 -15.05 -30.48 18.12
C PRO A 73 -15.11 -30.12 16.64
N THR A 74 -13.94 -30.06 16.00
CA THR A 74 -13.86 -29.89 14.56
C THR A 74 -14.16 -31.21 13.85
N GLU A 75 -14.90 -31.14 12.75
CA GLU A 75 -15.08 -32.25 11.81
C GLU A 75 -13.88 -32.43 10.87
N ASN A 76 -12.87 -31.56 10.98
CA ASN A 76 -11.65 -31.68 10.20
C ASN A 76 -10.95 -33.02 10.48
N ARG A 77 -10.56 -33.72 9.41
CA ARG A 77 -9.84 -35.00 9.43
C ARG A 77 -8.50 -34.92 8.69
N GLN A 78 -8.09 -33.72 8.28
CA GLN A 78 -6.80 -33.51 7.63
C GLN A 78 -5.68 -33.87 8.62
N THR A 79 -4.69 -34.57 8.12
CA THR A 79 -3.46 -34.88 8.84
C THR A 79 -2.65 -33.60 9.09
N LEU A 80 -1.72 -33.65 10.05
CA LEU A 80 -0.79 -32.53 10.29
C LEU A 80 0.01 -32.17 9.02
N ALA A 81 0.42 -33.17 8.24
CA ALA A 81 1.15 -32.94 6.99
C ALA A 81 0.31 -32.16 5.96
N GLU A 82 -0.97 -32.50 5.81
CA GLU A 82 -1.90 -31.78 4.93
C GLU A 82 -2.16 -30.36 5.42
N LEU A 83 -2.31 -30.16 6.74
CA LEU A 83 -2.49 -28.84 7.33
C LEU A 83 -1.25 -27.95 7.16
N VAL A 84 -0.05 -28.49 7.30
CA VAL A 84 1.21 -27.75 7.11
C VAL A 84 1.42 -27.40 5.63
N ARG A 85 1.18 -28.35 4.71
CA ARG A 85 1.26 -28.06 3.27
C ARG A 85 0.24 -26.99 2.88
N GLY A 86 -1.01 -27.14 3.32
CA GLY A 86 -2.07 -26.18 3.05
C GLY A 86 -1.77 -24.79 3.63
N PHE A 87 -1.11 -24.71 4.79
CA PHE A 87 -0.62 -23.44 5.32
C PHE A 87 0.40 -22.76 4.39
N PHE A 88 1.34 -23.53 3.82
CA PHE A 88 2.29 -23.00 2.85
C PHE A 88 1.59 -22.54 1.56
N ASP A 89 0.66 -23.33 1.01
CA ASP A 89 -0.14 -22.93 -0.15
C ASP A 89 -0.92 -21.64 0.13
N PHE A 90 -1.53 -21.54 1.31
CA PHE A 90 -2.24 -20.35 1.76
C PHE A 90 -1.33 -19.13 1.79
N CYS A 91 -0.21 -19.18 2.50
CA CYS A 91 0.73 -18.05 2.56
C CYS A 91 1.29 -17.67 1.18
N ALA A 92 1.49 -18.63 0.27
CA ALA A 92 1.91 -18.37 -1.10
C ALA A 92 0.81 -17.69 -1.95
N SER A 93 -0.46 -17.95 -1.63
CA SER A 93 -1.62 -17.38 -2.33
C SER A 93 -2.04 -15.99 -1.83
N LEU A 94 -1.61 -15.60 -0.62
CA LEU A 94 -2.02 -14.33 -0.01
C LEU A 94 -1.56 -13.13 -0.84
N ASN A 95 -2.51 -12.28 -1.20
CA ASN A 95 -2.26 -11.02 -1.90
C ASN A 95 -2.39 -9.83 -0.94
N PHE A 96 -1.33 -9.54 -0.19
CA PHE A 96 -1.30 -8.39 0.73
C PHE A 96 -1.31 -7.02 0.02
N ASP A 97 -1.09 -6.97 -1.30
CA ASP A 97 -1.19 -5.73 -2.06
C ASP A 97 -2.65 -5.24 -2.13
N THR A 98 -3.61 -6.17 -2.16
CA THR A 98 -5.03 -5.86 -2.37
C THR A 98 -5.91 -6.27 -1.19
N HIS A 99 -5.44 -7.14 -0.28
CA HIS A 99 -6.26 -7.67 0.81
C HIS A 99 -5.63 -7.46 2.20
N VAL A 100 -6.51 -7.39 3.19
CA VAL A 100 -6.24 -7.41 4.63
C VAL A 100 -6.69 -8.76 5.19
N VAL A 101 -5.87 -9.35 6.05
CA VAL A 101 -6.25 -10.56 6.81
C VAL A 101 -6.97 -10.13 8.08
N CYS A 102 -8.28 -10.36 8.15
CA CYS A 102 -9.13 -10.00 9.29
C CYS A 102 -9.37 -11.23 10.17
N LEU A 103 -8.66 -11.34 11.30
CA LEU A 103 -8.73 -12.54 12.12
C LEU A 103 -10.04 -12.71 12.89
N ARG A 104 -10.70 -11.61 13.25
CA ARG A 104 -11.97 -11.66 14.00
C ARG A 104 -13.06 -12.43 13.23
N THR A 105 -13.10 -12.26 11.91
CA THR A 105 -14.09 -12.88 11.01
C THR A 105 -13.48 -14.01 10.15
N ALA A 106 -12.16 -14.19 10.20
CA ALA A 106 -11.40 -15.05 9.29
C ALA A 106 -11.61 -14.73 7.80
N GLU A 107 -11.77 -13.44 7.49
CA GLU A 107 -11.95 -12.95 6.13
C GLU A 107 -10.68 -12.36 5.53
N LEU A 108 -10.58 -12.46 4.20
CA LEU A 108 -9.65 -11.68 3.41
C LEU A 108 -10.46 -10.53 2.81
N VAL A 109 -10.33 -9.34 3.38
CA VAL A 109 -11.11 -8.17 2.99
C VAL A 109 -10.28 -7.32 2.05
N GLU A 110 -10.85 -6.88 0.94
CA GLU A 110 -10.17 -5.94 0.04
C GLU A 110 -9.79 -4.67 0.82
N ARG A 111 -8.55 -4.20 0.64
CA ARG A 111 -8.01 -3.00 1.32
C ARG A 111 -8.88 -1.77 1.08
N GLY A 112 -9.40 -1.65 -0.14
CA GLY A 112 -10.50 -0.78 -0.56
C GLY A 112 -11.57 -0.60 0.51
N VAL A 113 -12.30 -1.70 0.68
CA VAL A 113 -13.43 -1.85 1.59
C VAL A 113 -12.99 -1.71 3.04
N PHE A 114 -11.90 -2.38 3.42
CA PHE A 114 -11.40 -2.38 4.80
C PHE A 114 -11.11 -0.96 5.31
N TYR A 115 -10.37 -0.15 4.56
CA TYR A 115 -10.04 1.21 5.01
C TYR A 115 -11.24 2.14 4.97
N LYS A 116 -12.17 1.95 4.03
CA LYS A 116 -13.42 2.73 3.99
C LYS A 116 -14.23 2.54 5.27
N GLU A 117 -14.35 1.29 5.75
CA GLU A 117 -15.06 1.01 6.99
C GLU A 117 -14.25 1.44 8.22
N LEU A 118 -12.95 1.13 8.27
CA LEU A 118 -12.10 1.49 9.40
C LEU A 118 -12.07 3.01 9.64
N ARG A 119 -12.07 3.84 8.59
CA ARG A 119 -12.10 5.32 8.69
C ARG A 119 -13.33 5.87 9.43
N LYS A 120 -14.42 5.11 9.51
CA LYS A 120 -15.63 5.49 10.24
C LYS A 120 -15.49 5.26 11.77
N THR A 121 -14.42 4.59 12.19
CA THR A 121 -14.19 4.16 13.56
C THR A 121 -13.04 4.95 14.20
N PRO A 122 -13.03 5.18 15.53
CA PRO A 122 -11.94 5.89 16.21
C PRO A 122 -10.57 5.20 16.07
N GLU A 123 -10.56 3.89 15.83
CA GLU A 123 -9.39 3.01 15.66
C GLU A 123 -8.48 3.44 14.50
N TRP A 124 -9.05 4.06 13.46
CA TRP A 124 -8.30 4.53 12.29
C TRP A 124 -7.10 5.41 12.64
N LYS A 125 -7.22 6.25 13.68
CA LYS A 125 -6.16 7.19 14.09
C LYS A 125 -4.87 6.50 14.50
N HIS A 126 -4.96 5.25 14.94
CA HIS A 126 -3.83 4.47 15.44
C HIS A 126 -3.44 3.32 14.52
N PHE A 127 -4.20 3.11 13.45
CA PHE A 127 -3.96 2.02 12.51
C PHE A 127 -2.72 2.29 11.68
N ARG A 128 -1.69 1.47 11.88
CA ARG A 128 -0.46 1.53 11.09
C ARG A 128 -0.57 0.61 9.89
N ASP A 129 -0.64 1.23 8.73
CA ASP A 129 -0.60 0.47 7.50
C ASP A 129 0.82 -0.03 7.15
N GLY A 130 0.89 -1.06 6.30
CA GLY A 130 2.13 -1.56 5.76
C GLY A 130 1.98 -2.48 4.54
N PRO A 131 3.12 -3.00 4.06
CA PRO A 131 3.20 -4.02 3.02
C PRO A 131 2.42 -5.30 3.27
N MET A 132 2.24 -5.65 4.53
CA MET A 132 1.39 -6.73 5.01
C MET A 132 0.43 -6.15 6.03
N VAL A 133 -0.84 -6.54 5.93
CA VAL A 133 -1.87 -6.10 6.88
C VAL A 133 -2.58 -7.32 7.42
N ILE A 134 -2.34 -7.55 8.70
CA ILE A 134 -2.96 -8.62 9.48
C ILE A 134 -3.58 -7.92 10.68
N GLN A 135 -4.90 -7.83 10.72
CA GLN A 135 -5.62 -7.16 11.79
C GLN A 135 -5.63 -8.04 13.04
N ASP A 136 -5.33 -7.45 14.19
CA ASP A 136 -5.45 -8.13 15.47
C ASP A 136 -6.92 -8.52 15.73
N PRO A 137 -7.20 -9.73 16.26
CA PRO A 137 -8.57 -10.18 16.48
C PRO A 137 -9.35 -9.36 17.52
N LEU A 138 -8.66 -8.70 18.46
CA LEU A 138 -9.27 -7.93 19.55
C LEU A 138 -9.08 -6.43 19.36
N ASN A 139 -7.85 -6.01 19.07
CA ASN A 139 -7.53 -4.62 18.80
C ASN A 139 -7.66 -4.32 17.32
N LEU A 140 -8.88 -4.03 16.85
CA LEU A 140 -9.17 -3.79 15.44
C LEU A 140 -8.39 -2.60 14.84
N GLY A 141 -7.91 -1.67 15.68
CA GLY A 141 -7.00 -0.58 15.32
C GLY A 141 -5.53 -0.97 15.19
N HIS A 142 -5.19 -2.25 15.31
CA HIS A 142 -3.82 -2.73 15.30
C HIS A 142 -3.55 -3.69 14.13
N ASN A 143 -2.55 -3.34 13.32
CA ASN A 143 -1.94 -4.24 12.35
C ASN A 143 -0.74 -4.94 13.00
N VAL A 144 -0.85 -6.24 13.26
CA VAL A 144 0.21 -7.04 13.90
C VAL A 144 1.44 -7.21 13.01
N ALA A 145 1.29 -6.95 11.71
CA ALA A 145 2.34 -7.01 10.70
C ALA A 145 2.85 -5.62 10.26
N ALA A 146 2.57 -4.54 11.01
CA ALA A 146 2.97 -3.18 10.62
C ALA A 146 4.49 -3.00 10.44
N SER A 147 5.33 -3.81 11.09
CA SER A 147 6.79 -3.80 10.91
C SER A 147 7.28 -4.62 9.71
N ALA A 148 6.40 -5.38 9.05
CA ALA A 148 6.76 -6.22 7.93
C ALA A 148 7.12 -5.36 6.71
N SER A 149 8.28 -5.63 6.10
CA SER A 149 8.67 -5.00 4.85
C SER A 149 8.01 -5.69 3.66
N LEU A 150 8.03 -5.01 2.51
CA LEU A 150 7.60 -5.61 1.24
C LEU A 150 8.50 -6.79 0.85
N GLU A 151 9.81 -6.64 1.05
CA GLU A 151 10.78 -7.72 0.82
C GLU A 151 10.45 -8.94 1.67
N LEU A 152 10.04 -8.76 2.92
CA LEU A 152 9.60 -9.86 3.79
C LEU A 152 8.36 -10.55 3.24
N ALA A 153 7.34 -9.79 2.80
CA ALA A 153 6.12 -10.36 2.23
C ALA A 153 6.40 -11.22 0.99
N GLN A 154 7.27 -10.74 0.10
CA GLN A 154 7.71 -11.45 -1.09
C GLN A 154 8.51 -12.71 -0.73
N LYS A 155 9.42 -12.61 0.24
CA LYS A 155 10.19 -13.76 0.75
C LYS A 155 9.27 -14.80 1.37
N LEU A 156 8.27 -14.40 2.16
CA LEU A 156 7.30 -15.30 2.75
C LEU A 156 6.57 -16.09 1.67
N ALA A 157 5.97 -15.40 0.68
CA ALA A 157 5.25 -16.06 -0.40
C ALA A 157 6.14 -17.04 -1.17
N ALA A 158 7.35 -16.62 -1.55
CA ALA A 158 8.30 -17.48 -2.27
C ALA A 158 8.78 -18.68 -1.43
N SER A 159 9.01 -18.48 -0.13
CA SER A 159 9.42 -19.55 0.80
C SER A 159 8.32 -20.58 0.94
N CYS A 160 7.07 -20.13 1.07
CA CYS A 160 5.93 -20.99 1.19
C CYS A 160 5.62 -21.74 -0.12
N THR A 161 5.78 -21.11 -1.29
CA THR A 161 5.68 -21.83 -2.58
C THR A 161 6.70 -22.97 -2.66
N LEU A 162 7.96 -22.71 -2.32
CA LEU A 162 9.02 -23.73 -2.30
C LEU A 162 8.71 -24.87 -1.33
N ALA A 163 8.30 -24.53 -0.11
CA ALA A 163 8.00 -25.53 0.92
C ALA A 163 6.80 -26.39 0.53
N ALA A 164 5.76 -25.82 -0.09
CA ALA A 164 4.62 -26.56 -0.58
C ALA A 164 4.99 -27.51 -1.75
N GLU A 165 5.79 -27.04 -2.72
CA GLU A 165 6.31 -27.86 -3.82
C GLU A 165 7.13 -29.05 -3.31
N ASP A 166 8.01 -28.82 -2.32
CA ASP A 166 8.82 -29.88 -1.73
C ASP A 166 7.93 -30.95 -1.08
N MET A 167 6.94 -30.52 -0.27
CA MET A 167 5.98 -31.42 0.36
C MET A 167 5.07 -32.17 -0.62
N ALA A 168 4.96 -31.71 -1.87
CA ALA A 168 4.19 -32.40 -2.90
C ALA A 168 4.99 -33.56 -3.56
N GLY A 169 6.33 -33.52 -3.52
CA GLY A 169 7.20 -34.50 -4.17
C GLY A 169 7.35 -35.86 -3.45
N GLY A 170 6.71 -36.04 -2.29
CA GLY A 170 6.79 -37.25 -1.48
C GLY A 170 6.80 -36.95 0.02
N PRO A 171 6.99 -37.95 0.89
CA PRO A 171 7.06 -37.73 2.34
C PRO A 171 8.31 -36.93 2.71
N VAL A 172 8.16 -35.62 2.79
CA VAL A 172 9.18 -34.70 3.32
C VAL A 172 9.14 -34.76 4.84
N GLY A 173 10.25 -35.14 5.46
CA GLY A 173 10.37 -35.13 6.90
C GLY A 173 10.39 -33.69 7.43
N VAL A 174 9.91 -33.47 8.66
CA VAL A 174 10.06 -32.16 9.33
C VAL A 174 11.53 -31.73 9.36
N ALA A 175 12.46 -32.69 9.45
CA ALA A 175 13.90 -32.43 9.37
C ALA A 175 14.28 -31.72 8.06
N ASP A 176 13.74 -32.12 6.92
CA ASP A 176 14.05 -31.55 5.60
C ASP A 176 13.56 -30.10 5.48
N LEU A 177 12.38 -29.79 6.03
CA LEU A 177 11.85 -28.42 6.13
C LEU A 177 12.68 -27.53 7.06
N LEU A 178 13.32 -28.13 8.08
CA LEU A 178 14.15 -27.43 9.05
C LEU A 178 15.62 -27.31 8.63
N GLN A 179 16.05 -27.98 7.54
CA GLN A 179 17.42 -27.92 7.07
C GLN A 179 17.71 -26.66 6.20
N ALA A 180 18.98 -26.25 6.17
CA ALA A 180 19.50 -25.15 5.34
C ALA A 180 19.28 -25.22 3.80
N PRO A 181 18.97 -26.37 3.14
CA PRO A 181 18.72 -26.43 1.71
C PRO A 181 17.56 -25.55 1.25
N LEU A 182 16.50 -25.37 2.05
CA LEU A 182 15.40 -24.47 1.71
C LEU A 182 15.89 -23.02 1.65
N ALA A 183 16.69 -22.59 2.63
CA ALA A 183 17.31 -21.25 2.65
C ALA A 183 18.28 -21.04 1.48
N LYS A 184 19.04 -22.06 1.08
CA LYS A 184 19.93 -22.00 -0.09
C LYS A 184 19.15 -21.89 -1.40
N ARG A 185 18.11 -22.72 -1.59
CA ARG A 185 17.21 -22.65 -2.76
C ARG A 185 16.40 -21.35 -2.77
N LEU A 186 16.04 -20.83 -1.61
CA LEU A 186 15.43 -19.50 -1.46
C LEU A 186 16.37 -18.41 -1.93
N VAL A 187 17.65 -18.43 -1.53
CA VAL A 187 18.67 -17.50 -2.05
C VAL A 187 18.78 -17.66 -3.57
N GLU A 188 18.88 -18.87 -4.10
CA GLU A 188 18.97 -19.13 -5.54
C GLU A 188 17.72 -18.67 -6.32
N ARG A 189 16.51 -18.83 -5.75
CA ARG A 189 15.22 -18.46 -6.38
C ARG A 189 14.86 -16.98 -6.17
N SER A 190 15.30 -16.35 -5.07
CA SER A 190 15.16 -14.89 -4.82
C SER A 190 16.27 -14.05 -5.46
N VAL A 191 17.37 -14.68 -5.89
CA VAL A 191 18.24 -14.15 -6.95
C VAL A 191 17.52 -14.16 -8.32
N GLY A 192 16.35 -14.81 -8.43
CA GLY A 192 15.51 -14.86 -9.63
C GLY A 192 14.42 -13.79 -9.73
N SER A 193 14.18 -12.96 -8.71
CA SER A 193 13.30 -11.79 -8.80
C SER A 193 14.11 -10.54 -8.48
N ASP A 194 14.95 -10.11 -9.41
CA ASP A 194 15.62 -8.80 -9.33
C ASP A 194 14.64 -7.62 -9.49
N VAL A 195 13.36 -7.80 -9.14
CA VAL A 195 12.36 -6.74 -9.17
C VAL A 195 12.47 -5.90 -7.90
N HIS A 196 12.76 -4.61 -8.05
CA HIS A 196 12.63 -3.62 -6.99
C HIS A 196 11.24 -2.99 -7.08
N ARG A 197 10.46 -3.04 -6.00
CA ARG A 197 9.09 -2.51 -5.96
C ARG A 197 8.96 -1.37 -4.96
N ALA A 198 8.39 -0.25 -5.39
CA ALA A 198 7.98 0.86 -4.53
C ALA A 198 6.46 1.05 -4.58
N ARG A 199 5.82 1.31 -3.43
CA ARG A 199 4.39 1.63 -3.36
C ARG A 199 4.16 3.12 -3.18
N ILE A 200 3.30 3.68 -4.03
CA ILE A 200 2.89 5.08 -4.00
C ILE A 200 1.41 5.09 -3.68
N ARG A 201 1.02 5.81 -2.64
CA ARG A 201 -0.38 5.91 -2.23
C ARG A 201 -0.83 7.36 -2.18
N MET A 202 -2.06 7.58 -2.63
CA MET A 202 -2.80 8.81 -2.44
C MET A 202 -2.99 9.11 -0.94
N SER A 203 -2.52 10.26 -0.47
CA SER A 203 -2.45 10.58 0.97
C SER A 203 -3.77 11.05 1.60
N GLY A 204 -4.85 11.17 0.81
CA GLY A 204 -6.20 11.50 1.27
C GLY A 204 -6.68 12.87 0.79
N PRO A 205 -5.93 13.98 1.03
CA PRO A 205 -6.29 15.29 0.51
C PRO A 205 -6.33 15.35 -1.02
N GLU A 206 -5.55 14.52 -1.72
CA GLU A 206 -5.61 14.42 -3.19
C GLU A 206 -6.97 13.90 -3.69
N LEU A 207 -7.74 13.13 -2.90
CA LEU A 207 -9.10 12.71 -3.29
C LEU A 207 -10.03 13.91 -3.51
N VAL A 208 -9.74 15.04 -2.87
CA VAL A 208 -10.55 16.27 -3.01
C VAL A 208 -10.22 16.99 -4.32
N HIS A 209 -8.98 16.84 -4.82
CA HIS A 209 -8.48 17.57 -5.99
C HIS A 209 -8.62 16.79 -7.29
N TYR A 210 -8.55 15.47 -7.23
CA TYR A 210 -8.66 14.64 -8.42
C TYR A 210 -10.07 14.06 -8.57
N PRO A 211 -10.67 14.13 -9.76
CA PRO A 211 -12.01 13.59 -10.01
C PRO A 211 -12.07 12.06 -9.92
N SER A 212 -10.92 11.38 -9.99
CA SER A 212 -10.78 9.95 -9.68
C SER A 212 -9.32 9.60 -9.38
N ALA A 213 -9.10 8.47 -8.70
CA ALA A 213 -7.76 7.94 -8.47
C ALA A 213 -7.03 7.61 -9.78
N LEU A 214 -7.75 7.27 -10.85
CA LEU A 214 -7.17 7.03 -12.17
C LEU A 214 -6.56 8.30 -12.78
N VAL A 215 -7.23 9.45 -12.62
CA VAL A 215 -6.68 10.74 -13.10
C VAL A 215 -5.44 11.12 -12.30
N TRP A 216 -5.47 10.93 -10.97
CA TRP A 216 -4.27 11.09 -10.13
C TRP A 216 -3.14 10.14 -10.58
N ALA A 217 -3.45 8.87 -10.84
CA ALA A 217 -2.44 7.88 -11.24
C ALA A 217 -1.81 8.19 -12.60
N ARG A 218 -2.56 8.82 -13.53
CA ARG A 218 -2.01 9.33 -14.79
C ARG A 218 -1.05 10.50 -14.57
N GLU A 219 -1.33 11.37 -13.60
CA GLU A 219 -0.40 12.43 -13.21
C GLU A 219 0.88 11.83 -12.63
N VAL A 220 0.77 10.80 -11.78
CA VAL A 220 1.92 10.03 -11.28
C VAL A 220 2.75 9.45 -12.42
N CYS A 221 2.12 8.95 -13.50
CA CYS A 221 2.85 8.51 -14.69
C CYS A 221 3.69 9.64 -15.31
N SER A 222 3.11 10.86 -15.44
CA SER A 222 3.84 12.03 -15.96
C SER A 222 5.01 12.43 -15.06
N ILE A 223 4.80 12.47 -13.74
CA ILE A 223 5.84 12.79 -12.75
C ILE A 223 7.00 11.78 -12.84
N LEU A 224 6.71 10.48 -12.98
CA LEU A 224 7.74 9.45 -13.12
C LEU A 224 8.57 9.62 -14.39
N LEU A 225 7.96 10.01 -15.52
CA LEU A 225 8.70 10.30 -16.75
C LEU A 225 9.60 11.53 -16.58
N GLN A 226 9.12 12.58 -15.92
CA GLN A 226 9.94 13.75 -15.59
C GLN A 226 11.10 13.39 -14.65
N LEU A 227 10.88 12.48 -13.70
CA LEU A 227 11.91 11.97 -12.81
C LEU A 227 13.01 11.22 -13.59
N LEU A 228 12.65 10.40 -14.58
CA LEU A 228 13.65 9.73 -15.45
C LEU A 228 14.50 10.75 -16.22
N ILE A 229 13.88 11.84 -16.70
CA ILE A 229 14.61 12.95 -17.34
C ILE A 229 15.57 13.61 -16.34
N ALA A 230 15.11 13.89 -15.11
CA ALA A 230 15.96 14.45 -14.06
C ALA A 230 17.12 13.51 -13.69
N TYR A 231 16.94 12.19 -13.84
CA TYR A 231 18.00 11.20 -13.62
C TYR A 231 18.96 11.06 -14.81
N ARG A 232 18.67 11.74 -15.93
CA ARG A 232 19.39 11.60 -17.21
C ARG A 232 19.46 10.13 -17.65
N ILE A 233 18.34 9.43 -17.47
CA ILE A 233 18.14 8.07 -17.95
C ILE A 233 17.45 8.17 -19.31
N ASP A 234 18.06 7.61 -20.35
CA ASP A 234 17.40 7.50 -21.64
C ASP A 234 16.28 6.47 -21.53
N TYR A 235 15.11 6.77 -22.09
CA TYR A 235 13.98 5.86 -21.96
C TYR A 235 13.09 5.84 -23.19
N LYS A 236 12.37 4.72 -23.34
CA LYS A 236 11.35 4.52 -24.35
C LYS A 236 10.06 4.05 -23.67
N VAL A 237 8.98 4.78 -23.90
CA VAL A 237 7.66 4.40 -23.38
C VAL A 237 7.12 3.24 -24.22
N ALA A 238 7.11 2.04 -23.65
CA ALA A 238 6.61 0.83 -24.31
C ALA A 238 5.07 0.76 -24.25
N TYR A 239 4.49 1.23 -23.15
CA TYR A 239 3.05 1.30 -22.97
C TYR A 239 2.68 2.49 -22.08
N ARG A 240 1.62 3.20 -22.46
CA ARG A 240 0.95 4.18 -21.61
C ARG A 240 -0.55 4.06 -21.85
N GLU A 241 -1.28 3.89 -20.76
CA GLU A 241 -2.73 3.79 -20.84
C GLU A 241 -3.33 5.08 -21.43
N LYS A 242 -4.17 4.92 -22.45
CA LYS A 242 -4.89 6.02 -23.09
C LYS A 242 -6.22 6.29 -22.39
N GLU A 243 -6.67 7.52 -22.48
CA GLU A 243 -8.02 7.89 -22.07
C GLU A 243 -9.04 7.15 -22.92
N ALA A 244 -9.98 6.46 -22.28
CA ALA A 244 -11.13 5.93 -23.01
C ALA A 244 -11.90 7.16 -23.49
N ALA A 245 -11.94 7.38 -24.81
CA ALA A 245 -12.77 8.42 -25.38
C ALA A 245 -14.21 8.13 -24.95
N SER A 246 -14.74 8.97 -24.06
CA SER A 246 -16.16 9.03 -23.78
C SER A 246 -16.88 9.13 -25.12
N THR A 247 -17.80 8.22 -25.40
CA THR A 247 -18.70 8.28 -26.55
C THR A 247 -19.30 9.68 -26.68
N PRO A 248 -19.31 10.30 -27.87
CA PRO A 248 -19.84 11.65 -28.03
C PRO A 248 -21.35 11.62 -27.79
N ILE A 249 -21.78 12.20 -26.67
CA ILE A 249 -23.16 12.65 -26.53
C ILE A 249 -23.30 13.84 -27.47
N ALA A 250 -24.28 13.75 -28.37
CA ALA A 250 -24.51 14.68 -29.46
C ALA A 250 -24.54 16.15 -28.99
N ASP A 251 -23.79 16.98 -29.72
CA ASP A 251 -23.89 18.43 -29.71
C ASP A 251 -25.27 18.86 -30.25
N PRO A 252 -25.81 20.02 -29.81
CA PRO A 252 -25.66 21.17 -30.69
C PRO A 252 -25.32 22.45 -29.92
N SER A 253 -24.16 23.03 -30.22
CA SER A 253 -23.99 24.19 -31.11
C SER A 253 -23.00 25.24 -30.58
N PRO A 254 -22.35 25.98 -31.50
CA PRO A 254 -20.94 26.34 -31.39
C PRO A 254 -20.74 27.83 -31.11
N TYR A 255 -19.74 28.20 -30.30
CA TYR A 255 -19.03 29.46 -30.50
C TYR A 255 -17.57 29.36 -29.98
N ALA A 256 -16.67 29.61 -30.95
CA ALA A 256 -15.32 30.18 -30.83
C ALA A 256 -14.16 29.34 -30.26
N ASN A 257 -13.41 28.67 -31.15
CA ASN A 257 -12.09 29.12 -31.69
C ASN A 257 -11.14 29.82 -30.68
N SER A 258 -9.86 29.48 -30.47
CA SER A 258 -8.88 28.67 -31.23
C SER A 258 -7.59 28.44 -30.40
N SER A 259 -6.90 27.31 -30.65
CA SER A 259 -5.44 27.14 -30.90
C SER A 259 -4.40 27.65 -29.86
N THR A 260 -3.29 26.98 -29.54
CA THR A 260 -2.47 26.06 -30.37
C THR A 260 -1.43 25.31 -29.51
N ASN A 261 -1.11 24.09 -29.95
CA ASN A 261 0.10 23.32 -29.64
C ASN A 261 1.39 24.15 -29.76
N VAL A 262 2.36 23.91 -28.88
CA VAL A 262 3.76 24.27 -29.10
C VAL A 262 4.63 23.03 -28.89
N ASN A 263 5.30 22.61 -29.97
CA ASN A 263 6.42 21.68 -29.98
C ASN A 263 7.73 22.52 -29.96
N PRO A 264 8.83 22.08 -29.33
CA PRO A 264 9.98 22.93 -29.05
C PRO A 264 11.07 22.80 -30.12
N SER A 265 11.66 23.91 -30.56
CA SER A 265 13.03 24.01 -31.11
C SER A 265 13.42 25.47 -31.42
N LEU A 266 14.71 25.80 -31.18
CA LEU A 266 15.52 26.94 -31.67
C LEU A 266 15.83 28.13 -30.73
N ILE A 267 16.95 27.99 -30.03
CA ILE A 267 18.15 28.87 -29.94
C ILE A 267 18.01 30.30 -30.52
N ALA A 268 18.26 31.34 -29.70
CA ALA A 268 19.32 32.37 -29.87
C ALA A 268 19.14 33.60 -28.93
N ASP A 269 20.14 33.79 -28.05
CA ASP A 269 20.90 35.01 -27.72
C ASP A 269 20.27 36.42 -27.51
N SER A 270 20.60 36.95 -26.32
CA SER A 270 21.22 38.26 -26.05
C SER A 270 20.38 39.54 -25.85
N SER A 271 20.45 40.00 -24.58
CA SER A 271 20.71 41.36 -24.06
C SER A 271 19.74 42.52 -24.32
N CYS A 272 19.28 43.19 -23.24
CA CYS A 272 19.84 44.48 -22.79
C CYS A 272 19.04 45.08 -21.60
N ASN A 273 19.79 45.55 -20.60
CA ASN A 273 19.37 46.37 -19.46
C ASN A 273 18.73 47.71 -19.88
N VAL A 274 17.75 48.23 -19.13
CA VAL A 274 17.71 49.63 -18.62
C VAL A 274 16.76 49.73 -17.39
N ASN A 275 17.29 50.27 -16.28
CA ASN A 275 16.61 51.02 -15.20
C ASN A 275 17.41 52.36 -15.07
N PRO A 276 17.03 53.44 -14.33
CA PRO A 276 16.12 53.51 -13.17
C PRO A 276 15.28 54.84 -13.02
N SER A 277 14.67 55.02 -11.82
CA SER A 277 14.35 56.30 -11.11
C SER A 277 12.92 56.87 -11.31
N THR A 278 12.16 57.41 -10.33
CA THR A 278 12.38 57.83 -8.92
C THR A 278 11.04 58.23 -8.25
N ASN A 279 10.95 58.04 -6.92
CA ASN A 279 10.29 58.84 -5.85
C ASN A 279 8.83 59.32 -5.96
N VAL A 280 8.00 59.04 -4.94
CA VAL A 280 7.46 59.99 -3.92
C VAL A 280 6.82 59.20 -2.76
N ASP A 281 7.16 59.59 -1.52
CA ASP A 281 6.51 59.32 -0.22
C ASP A 281 6.36 60.74 0.47
N PRO A 282 5.64 61.03 1.59
CA PRO A 282 5.19 60.13 2.67
C PRO A 282 3.81 60.42 3.35
N SER A 283 3.53 59.63 4.39
CA SER A 283 2.35 59.51 5.28
C SER A 283 2.05 60.72 6.23
N PRO A 284 1.03 60.69 7.14
CA PRO A 284 1.19 60.02 8.46
C PRO A 284 -0.06 59.43 9.18
N ASN A 285 0.24 58.42 10.03
CA ASN A 285 -0.33 57.92 11.31
C ASN A 285 -1.64 58.48 11.94
N VAL A 286 -2.38 57.59 12.64
CA VAL A 286 -2.59 57.56 14.13
C VAL A 286 -3.58 56.40 14.53
N GLY A 287 -3.22 55.56 15.52
CA GLY A 287 -4.09 54.56 16.22
C GLY A 287 -4.80 55.17 17.46
N PRO A 288 -5.24 54.44 18.53
CA PRO A 288 -5.02 53.03 18.90
C PRO A 288 -6.26 52.27 19.52
N LEU A 289 -5.97 51.10 20.11
CA LEU A 289 -6.80 50.05 20.77
C LEU A 289 -7.82 50.44 21.86
N GLY A 290 -8.77 49.52 22.15
CA GLY A 290 -9.43 49.39 23.47
C GLY A 290 -10.47 48.25 23.61
N ASN A 291 -10.29 47.40 24.63
CA ASN A 291 -11.11 46.24 25.08
C ASN A 291 -12.57 46.57 25.51
N ALA A 292 -13.48 45.57 25.47
CA ALA A 292 -14.34 45.12 26.60
C ALA A 292 -15.44 44.09 26.19
N ASN A 293 -15.54 43.00 26.95
CA ASN A 293 -16.75 42.18 27.22
C ASN A 293 -17.32 42.64 28.61
N PRO A 294 -18.45 42.16 29.20
CA PRO A 294 -19.40 41.06 28.85
C PRO A 294 -20.91 41.38 29.17
N SER A 295 -21.76 40.32 29.27
CA SER A 295 -23.06 40.16 29.99
C SER A 295 -24.32 40.21 29.09
N THR A 296 -25.41 39.43 29.25
CA THR A 296 -26.09 38.86 30.44
C THR A 296 -26.98 37.63 30.12
N ASN A 297 -27.22 36.84 31.16
CA ASN A 297 -28.13 35.69 31.33
C ASN A 297 -29.61 35.91 31.01
N THR A 298 -30.37 34.83 30.74
CA THR A 298 -31.57 34.49 31.53
C THR A 298 -32.00 33.01 31.36
N GLU A 299 -32.16 32.34 32.49
CA GLU A 299 -32.77 31.00 32.67
C GLU A 299 -34.31 31.06 32.62
N SER A 300 -34.97 29.93 32.34
CA SER A 300 -36.10 29.37 33.14
C SER A 300 -36.62 28.04 32.53
N SER A 301 -36.65 26.96 33.33
CA SER A 301 -37.51 25.76 33.21
C SER A 301 -38.74 25.95 34.16
N PRO A 302 -39.61 24.97 34.54
CA PRO A 302 -39.74 23.53 34.20
C PRO A 302 -41.21 22.97 34.12
N ASN A 303 -41.32 21.63 34.13
CA ASN A 303 -42.47 20.73 34.43
C ASN A 303 -43.47 20.46 33.28
N GLY A 304 -43.84 19.24 32.90
CA GLY A 304 -43.80 17.93 33.56
C GLY A 304 -45.24 17.40 33.61
N ASP A 305 -45.53 16.27 32.96
CA ASP A 305 -46.56 15.31 33.40
C ASP A 305 -46.56 14.02 32.53
N GLU A 306 -46.97 12.97 33.22
CA GLU A 306 -46.80 11.52 33.03
C GLU A 306 -47.85 10.89 32.09
N VAL A 307 -47.65 9.61 31.74
CA VAL A 307 -48.64 8.53 31.48
C VAL A 307 -48.24 7.64 30.27
N ALA A 308 -47.92 6.37 30.58
CA ALA A 308 -48.00 5.18 29.71
C ALA A 308 -49.35 4.44 30.01
N PRO A 309 -49.80 3.33 29.36
CA PRO A 309 -49.02 2.36 28.56
C PRO A 309 -49.77 1.63 27.39
N LEU A 310 -49.07 0.63 26.81
CA LEU A 310 -49.52 -0.55 26.02
C LEU A 310 -50.06 -0.33 24.58
N ASP A 311 -49.40 -0.92 23.57
CA ASP A 311 -49.82 -2.24 23.08
C ASP A 311 -48.85 -2.92 22.07
N SER A 312 -49.04 -4.23 21.99
CA SER A 312 -48.30 -5.30 21.29
C SER A 312 -48.12 -5.19 19.77
N SER A 313 -47.04 -5.80 19.24
CA SER A 313 -47.16 -6.74 18.11
C SER A 313 -45.86 -7.51 17.83
N THR A 314 -46.05 -8.82 17.75
CA THR A 314 -45.10 -9.89 17.52
C THR A 314 -44.82 -10.05 16.02
N VAL A 315 -43.56 -10.01 15.58
CA VAL A 315 -43.17 -10.59 14.28
C VAL A 315 -41.86 -11.37 14.43
N ARG A 316 -41.97 -12.70 14.27
CA ARG A 316 -40.86 -13.65 14.09
C ARG A 316 -40.19 -13.43 12.73
N PRO A 317 -38.85 -13.57 12.59
CA PRO A 317 -38.25 -13.85 11.28
C PRO A 317 -38.25 -15.35 10.98
N ALA A 318 -38.56 -15.68 9.72
CA ALA A 318 -38.52 -17.02 9.12
C ALA A 318 -37.09 -17.36 8.61
N PRO A 319 -36.80 -18.64 8.30
CA PRO A 319 -35.45 -19.22 8.38
C PRO A 319 -34.61 -19.09 7.11
N ALA A 320 -33.30 -19.29 7.31
CA ALA A 320 -32.24 -19.35 6.30
C ALA A 320 -32.58 -20.28 5.12
N SER A 321 -32.50 -19.73 3.91
CA SER A 321 -32.54 -20.48 2.65
C SER A 321 -31.11 -20.79 2.20
N GLY A 322 -30.90 -22.05 1.82
CA GLY A 322 -29.60 -22.69 1.73
C GLY A 322 -28.70 -22.22 0.59
N ILE A 323 -27.40 -22.34 0.86
CA ILE A 323 -26.33 -22.29 -0.14
C ILE A 323 -26.28 -23.68 -0.77
N ALA A 324 -26.78 -23.77 -2.01
CA ALA A 324 -26.58 -24.93 -2.86
C ALA A 324 -25.19 -24.86 -3.51
N ASN A 325 -24.57 -26.03 -3.56
CA ASN A 325 -23.28 -26.33 -4.16
C ASN A 325 -23.21 -25.94 -5.63
N ASP A 326 -22.13 -25.28 -6.04
CA ASP A 326 -21.56 -25.41 -7.38
C ASP A 326 -20.02 -25.34 -7.27
N PHE A 327 -19.42 -26.51 -6.99
CA PHE A 327 -18.01 -26.77 -7.29
C PHE A 327 -17.97 -27.46 -8.64
N VAL A 328 -18.11 -26.67 -9.71
CA VAL A 328 -17.65 -27.09 -11.03
C VAL A 328 -16.13 -26.87 -11.02
N SER A 329 -15.41 -27.95 -11.30
CA SER A 329 -13.96 -27.93 -11.50
C SER A 329 -13.66 -27.11 -12.75
N ASP A 330 -13.25 -25.85 -12.58
CA ASP A 330 -12.59 -25.09 -13.64
C ASP A 330 -11.08 -25.15 -13.42
N ASP A 331 -10.42 -25.95 -14.27
CA ASP A 331 -9.00 -25.88 -14.61
C ASP A 331 -8.71 -24.56 -15.35
N ALA A 332 -8.94 -23.44 -14.68
CA ALA A 332 -8.52 -22.11 -15.10
C ALA A 332 -7.46 -21.63 -14.12
N ALA A 333 -6.20 -21.75 -14.54
CA ALA A 333 -5.03 -21.24 -13.86
C ALA A 333 -5.29 -19.89 -13.17
N SER A 334 -5.10 -19.86 -11.84
CA SER A 334 -4.63 -18.74 -11.02
C SER A 334 -4.47 -17.41 -11.78
N THR A 335 -5.59 -16.74 -12.08
CA THR A 335 -5.58 -15.32 -12.42
C THR A 335 -5.48 -14.58 -11.09
N ARG A 336 -4.24 -14.50 -10.57
CA ARG A 336 -3.84 -13.40 -9.67
C ARG A 336 -4.48 -12.14 -10.24
N SER A 337 -5.29 -11.42 -9.47
CA SER A 337 -5.81 -10.11 -9.88
C SER A 337 -4.62 -9.18 -10.12
N ARG A 338 -4.06 -9.24 -11.32
CA ARG A 338 -2.98 -8.36 -11.78
C ARG A 338 -3.63 -7.00 -11.89
N GLY A 339 -3.20 -6.07 -11.04
CA GLY A 339 -3.65 -4.69 -11.09
C GLY A 339 -3.55 -4.09 -12.50
N ARG A 340 -4.28 -3.01 -12.75
CA ARG A 340 -4.34 -2.37 -14.07
C ARG A 340 -2.99 -1.73 -14.38
N THR A 341 -2.31 -2.17 -15.44
CA THR A 341 -1.05 -1.56 -15.87
C THR A 341 -1.34 -0.18 -16.47
N LEU A 342 -0.65 0.84 -15.96
CA LEU A 342 -0.83 2.24 -16.39
C LEU A 342 0.32 2.71 -17.30
N LEU A 343 1.55 2.29 -16.99
CA LEU A 343 2.76 2.74 -17.67
C LEU A 343 3.79 1.59 -17.70
N VAL A 344 4.45 1.41 -18.85
CA VAL A 344 5.64 0.57 -19.01
C VAL A 344 6.69 1.36 -19.78
N VAL A 345 7.89 1.43 -19.24
CA VAL A 345 9.01 2.19 -19.78
C VAL A 345 10.26 1.31 -19.81
N GLU A 346 10.92 1.25 -20.96
CA GLU A 346 12.25 0.66 -21.13
C GLU A 346 13.29 1.76 -20.81
N CYS A 347 14.17 1.52 -19.84
CA CYS A 347 15.10 2.49 -19.30
C CYS A 347 16.56 2.06 -19.54
N HIS A 348 17.36 3.00 -20.03
CA HIS A 348 18.75 2.82 -20.45
C HIS A 348 19.64 3.82 -19.69
N PRO A 349 20.09 3.48 -18.47
CA PRO A 349 20.97 4.34 -17.69
C PRO A 349 22.34 4.47 -18.39
N ILE A 350 22.85 5.70 -18.54
CA ILE A 350 24.13 5.96 -19.23
C ILE A 350 25.32 5.96 -18.25
N LYS A 351 25.14 6.57 -17.07
CA LYS A 351 26.20 6.78 -16.06
C LYS A 351 25.76 6.37 -14.67
N ARG A 352 26.72 5.95 -13.84
CA ARG A 352 26.53 5.46 -12.45
C ARG A 352 26.27 6.57 -11.42
N THR A 353 25.45 7.56 -11.78
CA THR A 353 25.17 8.76 -10.98
C THR A 353 24.61 8.45 -9.60
N TRP A 354 23.87 7.34 -9.47
CA TRP A 354 23.29 6.89 -8.20
C TRP A 354 24.30 6.67 -7.07
N THR A 355 25.54 6.33 -7.40
CA THR A 355 26.60 6.06 -6.40
C THR A 355 27.08 7.33 -5.69
N LEU A 356 26.93 8.50 -6.33
CA LEU A 356 27.45 9.78 -5.84
C LEU A 356 26.39 10.66 -5.18
N ARG A 357 25.12 10.25 -5.21
CA ARG A 357 23.98 11.06 -4.74
C ARG A 357 24.14 11.59 -3.32
N ARG A 358 24.59 10.74 -2.39
CA ARG A 358 24.83 11.15 -0.99
C ARG A 358 25.92 12.21 -0.85
N ARG A 359 26.92 12.20 -1.73
CA ARG A 359 28.02 13.16 -1.71
C ARG A 359 27.57 14.51 -2.24
N VAL A 360 26.76 14.52 -3.31
CA VAL A 360 26.35 15.76 -3.99
C VAL A 360 25.03 16.34 -3.46
N SER A 361 24.30 15.65 -2.58
CA SER A 361 22.95 16.08 -2.16
C SER A 361 22.90 17.44 -1.48
N VAL A 362 23.90 17.76 -0.65
CA VAL A 362 23.95 19.06 0.07
C VAL A 362 24.21 20.19 -0.93
N GLU A 363 25.19 20.00 -1.81
CA GLU A 363 25.53 20.97 -2.83
C GLU A 363 24.40 21.17 -3.84
N ALA A 364 23.74 20.08 -4.26
CA ALA A 364 22.61 20.15 -5.18
C ALA A 364 21.43 20.94 -4.59
N ARG A 365 21.12 20.75 -3.31
CA ARG A 365 20.07 21.53 -2.63
C ARG A 365 20.45 23.00 -2.45
N ALA A 366 21.73 23.31 -2.29
CA ALA A 366 22.21 24.69 -2.20
C ALA A 366 22.24 25.39 -3.57
N LYS A 367 22.48 24.64 -4.66
CA LYS A 367 22.53 25.14 -6.03
C LYS A 367 21.18 25.17 -6.74
N ALA A 368 20.23 24.33 -6.32
CA ALA A 368 18.88 24.37 -6.83
C ALA A 368 18.28 25.74 -6.47
N PHE A 369 18.01 26.55 -7.49
CA PHE A 369 17.47 27.90 -7.35
C PHE A 369 16.05 27.88 -6.73
N ASP A 370 15.35 26.77 -6.92
CA ASP A 370 14.00 26.50 -6.45
C ASP A 370 14.03 25.23 -5.55
N PRO A 371 13.35 25.20 -4.38
CA PRO A 371 13.16 23.98 -3.58
C PRO A 371 12.39 22.85 -4.30
N ASP A 372 11.97 23.05 -5.55
CA ASP A 372 11.39 22.03 -6.42
C ASP A 372 12.19 20.70 -6.44
N PRO A 373 11.58 19.56 -6.04
CA PRO A 373 12.26 18.28 -5.94
C PRO A 373 12.85 17.74 -7.25
N LEU A 374 12.18 17.92 -8.40
CA LEU A 374 12.73 17.48 -9.70
C LEU A 374 13.96 18.30 -10.09
N THR A 375 13.96 19.59 -9.79
CA THR A 375 15.12 20.48 -9.99
C THR A 375 16.32 20.04 -9.14
N VAL A 376 16.09 19.67 -7.88
CA VAL A 376 17.14 19.11 -7.00
C VAL A 376 17.69 17.79 -7.57
N GLU A 377 16.82 16.88 -7.99
CA GLU A 377 17.22 15.59 -8.57
C GLU A 377 18.03 15.77 -9.86
N LYS A 378 17.62 16.69 -10.74
CA LYS A 378 18.35 17.06 -11.95
C LYS A 378 19.75 17.60 -11.61
N THR A 379 19.82 18.52 -10.65
CA THR A 379 21.09 19.11 -10.21
C THR A 379 22.03 18.05 -9.63
N MET A 380 21.52 17.07 -8.88
CA MET A 380 22.33 15.95 -8.41
C MET A 380 22.89 15.11 -9.56
N SER A 381 22.09 14.83 -10.58
CA SER A 381 22.53 14.09 -11.77
C SER A 381 23.60 14.86 -12.55
N ASP A 382 23.45 16.17 -12.68
CA ASP A 382 24.42 17.03 -13.38
C ASP A 382 25.76 17.12 -12.64
N LEU A 383 25.73 17.34 -11.31
CA LEU A 383 26.96 17.37 -10.49
C LEU A 383 27.70 16.03 -10.46
N SER A 384 26.97 14.92 -10.59
CA SER A 384 27.57 13.59 -10.62
C SER A 384 27.96 13.13 -12.03
N TRP A 385 27.54 13.84 -13.09
CA TRP A 385 27.66 13.36 -14.46
C TRP A 385 29.10 13.11 -14.86
N ASP A 386 29.99 14.10 -14.68
CA ASP A 386 31.37 14.00 -15.14
C ASP A 386 32.25 13.12 -14.23
N LEU A 387 31.78 12.86 -13.01
CA LEU A 387 32.46 12.02 -12.03
C LEU A 387 32.04 10.55 -12.09
N ALA A 388 30.88 10.25 -12.68
CA ALA A 388 30.31 8.92 -12.71
C ALA A 388 30.85 8.09 -13.89
N ASP A 389 31.19 6.83 -13.61
CA ASP A 389 31.58 5.85 -14.62
C ASP A 389 30.42 5.53 -15.56
N GLN A 390 30.75 5.07 -16.76
CA GLN A 390 29.76 4.54 -17.71
C GLN A 390 29.08 3.27 -17.16
N VAL A 391 27.84 3.10 -17.57
CA VAL A 391 27.01 1.95 -17.24
C VAL A 391 27.12 0.90 -18.35
N ASP A 392 27.19 -0.36 -17.95
CA ASP A 392 27.10 -1.50 -18.86
C ASP A 392 25.63 -1.63 -19.32
N LYS A 393 25.39 -1.89 -20.62
CA LYS A 393 24.05 -2.20 -21.17
C LYS A 393 23.35 -3.35 -20.43
N ALA A 394 24.08 -4.17 -19.67
CA ALA A 394 23.48 -5.17 -18.81
C ALA A 394 22.67 -4.62 -17.62
N LEU A 395 22.68 -3.30 -17.38
CA LEU A 395 21.88 -2.61 -16.35
C LEU A 395 20.60 -1.97 -16.88
N ASP A 396 20.27 -2.15 -18.16
CA ASP A 396 18.98 -1.74 -18.73
C ASP A 396 17.82 -2.42 -17.96
N PHE A 397 16.72 -1.69 -17.80
CA PHE A 397 15.61 -2.13 -16.94
C PHE A 397 14.24 -1.66 -17.43
N GLU A 398 13.22 -2.46 -17.15
CA GLU A 398 11.82 -2.10 -17.33
C GLU A 398 11.28 -1.45 -16.04
N LEU A 399 10.65 -0.29 -16.19
CA LEU A 399 9.84 0.35 -15.16
C LEU A 399 8.36 0.16 -15.50
N ARG A 400 7.59 -0.39 -14.57
CA ARG A 400 6.17 -0.68 -14.72
C ARG A 400 5.35 -0.08 -13.58
N LEU A 401 4.42 0.80 -13.90
CA LEU A 401 3.46 1.33 -12.94
C LEU A 401 2.12 0.59 -13.08
N THR A 402 1.64 0.05 -11.96
CA THR A 402 0.40 -0.72 -11.88
C THR A 402 -0.51 -0.13 -10.82
N GLU A 403 -1.78 0.10 -11.16
CA GLU A 403 -2.84 0.42 -10.21
C GLU A 403 -3.30 -0.85 -9.49
N LEU A 404 -3.08 -0.89 -8.19
CA LEU A 404 -3.47 -1.99 -7.31
C LEU A 404 -4.85 -1.79 -6.68
N ASP A 405 -5.22 -0.54 -6.42
CA ASP A 405 -6.52 -0.13 -5.89
C ASP A 405 -6.92 1.20 -6.53
N GLY A 406 -7.85 1.13 -7.48
CA GLY A 406 -8.35 2.30 -8.22
C GLY A 406 -9.37 3.14 -7.46
N GLN A 407 -9.77 2.76 -6.24
CA GLN A 407 -10.60 3.61 -5.39
C GLN A 407 -9.75 4.43 -4.43
N ASN A 408 -8.72 3.83 -3.82
CA ASN A 408 -7.85 4.51 -2.86
C ASN A 408 -6.55 5.05 -3.47
N GLY A 409 -6.33 4.88 -4.78
CA GLY A 409 -5.11 5.34 -5.45
C GLY A 409 -3.87 4.68 -4.88
N LEU A 410 -3.84 3.35 -4.86
CA LEU A 410 -2.64 2.59 -4.54
C LEU A 410 -1.96 2.14 -5.82
N LEU A 411 -0.71 2.57 -6.02
CA LEU A 411 0.11 2.22 -7.17
C LEU A 411 1.32 1.41 -6.73
N ALA A 412 1.73 0.46 -7.55
CA ALA A 412 3.00 -0.23 -7.46
C ALA A 412 3.88 0.15 -8.65
N LEU A 413 5.09 0.64 -8.35
CA LEU A 413 6.16 0.86 -9.28
C LEU A 413 7.13 -0.33 -9.20
N ASP A 414 7.14 -1.17 -10.22
CA ASP A 414 8.07 -2.28 -10.39
C ASP A 414 9.23 -1.88 -11.28
N VAL A 415 10.46 -2.14 -10.84
CA VAL A 415 11.70 -1.87 -11.57
C VAL A 415 12.43 -3.20 -11.73
N THR A 416 12.54 -3.69 -12.97
CA THR A 416 13.00 -5.05 -13.27
C THR A 416 14.16 -4.99 -14.26
N PRO A 417 15.32 -5.62 -14.01
CA PRO A 417 16.41 -5.62 -15.00
C PRO A 417 16.03 -6.45 -16.21
N GLU A 418 16.46 -6.02 -17.40
CA GLU A 418 16.23 -6.77 -18.64
C GLU A 418 17.08 -8.03 -18.69
N LYS A 419 18.30 -8.00 -18.14
CA LYS A 419 19.20 -9.16 -18.08
C LYS A 419 19.30 -9.73 -16.67
N ARG A 420 19.18 -11.05 -16.58
CA ARG A 420 19.35 -11.80 -15.33
C ARG A 420 20.83 -11.83 -14.92
N GLY A 421 21.11 -11.74 -13.62
CA GLY A 421 22.45 -11.98 -13.06
C GLY A 421 23.20 -10.76 -12.51
N TYR A 422 22.65 -9.55 -12.63
CA TYR A 422 23.27 -8.30 -12.16
C TYR A 422 22.72 -7.78 -10.82
N SER A 423 22.39 -8.72 -9.91
CA SER A 423 21.52 -8.44 -8.76
C SER A 423 22.03 -7.32 -7.83
N HIS A 424 23.33 -7.24 -7.53
CA HIS A 424 23.82 -6.26 -6.56
C HIS A 424 23.82 -4.83 -7.10
N THR A 425 24.50 -4.58 -8.23
CA THR A 425 24.60 -3.23 -8.81
C THR A 425 23.23 -2.70 -9.19
N PHE A 426 22.38 -3.55 -9.79
CA PHE A 426 21.00 -3.19 -10.10
C PHE A 426 20.22 -2.80 -8.84
N ARG A 427 20.27 -3.60 -7.76
CA ARG A 427 19.57 -3.28 -6.51
C ARG A 427 20.04 -1.96 -5.91
N THR A 428 21.34 -1.69 -5.92
CA THR A 428 21.86 -0.42 -5.39
C THR A 428 21.38 0.79 -6.21
N MET A 429 21.28 0.64 -7.53
CA MET A 429 20.72 1.65 -8.41
C MET A 429 19.23 1.85 -8.13
N ALA A 430 18.45 0.77 -8.15
CA ALA A 430 17.00 0.83 -7.98
C ALA A 430 16.60 1.41 -6.61
N GLN A 431 17.33 1.07 -5.54
CA GLN A 431 17.12 1.67 -4.21
C GLN A 431 17.47 3.16 -4.16
N ALA A 432 18.49 3.60 -4.89
CA ALA A 432 18.93 4.99 -4.87
C ALA A 432 18.09 5.92 -5.75
N PHE A 433 17.49 5.40 -6.82
CA PHE A 433 16.59 6.13 -7.72
C PHE A 433 15.12 6.01 -7.32
N PHE A 434 14.69 4.85 -6.86
CA PHE A 434 13.27 4.54 -6.68
C PHE A 434 12.96 4.15 -5.23
N ASP A 435 13.54 4.87 -4.27
CA ASP A 435 13.19 4.73 -2.86
C ASP A 435 11.72 5.08 -2.64
N GLN A 436 10.99 4.22 -1.92
CA GLN A 436 9.56 4.37 -1.73
C GLN A 436 9.21 5.68 -1.01
N LYS A 437 10.00 6.08 -0.01
CA LYS A 437 9.72 7.29 0.78
C LYS A 437 9.96 8.53 -0.07
N ALA A 438 11.08 8.58 -0.80
CA ALA A 438 11.39 9.68 -1.71
C ALA A 438 10.34 9.82 -2.81
N LEU A 439 9.95 8.73 -3.46
CA LEU A 439 8.89 8.73 -4.49
C LEU A 439 7.55 9.20 -3.93
N SER A 440 7.17 8.75 -2.74
CA SER A 440 5.91 9.18 -2.10
C SER A 440 5.93 10.68 -1.78
N GLN A 441 7.07 11.21 -1.34
CA GLN A 441 7.23 12.65 -1.08
C GLN A 441 7.20 13.47 -2.37
N LEU A 442 7.88 13.00 -3.42
CA LEU A 442 7.89 13.61 -4.75
C LEU A 442 6.48 13.71 -5.33
N VAL A 443 5.76 12.59 -5.36
CA VAL A 443 4.39 12.55 -5.86
C VAL A 443 3.50 13.50 -5.06
N ARG A 444 3.60 13.42 -3.73
CA ARG A 444 2.83 14.29 -2.84
C ARG A 444 3.10 15.78 -3.09
N PHE A 445 4.33 16.18 -3.41
CA PHE A 445 4.68 17.56 -3.71
C PHE A 445 3.94 18.08 -4.95
N TYR A 446 3.84 17.29 -6.02
CA TYR A 446 3.17 17.73 -7.27
C TYR A 446 1.67 17.46 -7.32
N THR A 447 1.16 16.55 -6.49
CA THR A 447 -0.27 16.19 -6.51
C THR A 447 -1.07 16.82 -5.39
N LEU A 448 -0.44 17.55 -4.47
CA LEU A 448 -1.14 18.39 -3.50
C LEU A 448 -1.07 19.86 -3.94
N PRO A 449 -2.15 20.64 -3.76
CA PRO A 449 -2.04 22.08 -3.90
C PRO A 449 -1.11 22.65 -2.82
N ASP A 450 -0.44 23.74 -3.15
CA ASP A 450 0.26 24.57 -2.17
C ASP A 450 -0.71 24.88 -1.03
N GLN A 451 -0.33 24.50 0.19
CA GLN A 451 -1.01 24.99 1.38
C GLN A 451 -0.65 26.47 1.54
N SER A 452 -1.38 27.34 0.84
CA SER A 452 -1.45 28.77 1.11
C SER A 452 -2.16 29.02 2.43
#